data_AF-A0A961E1B8-F1
#
_entry.id   AF-A0A961E1B8-F1
#
_cell.length_a   1.000
_cell.length_b   1.000
_cell.length_c   1.000
_cell.angle_alpha   90.00
_cell.angle_beta   90.00
_cell.angle_gamma   90.00
#
_symmetry.space_group_name_H-M   'P 1'
#
loop_
_entity.id
_entity.type
_entity.pdbx_description
1 polymer ?
#
loop_
_entity_poly.entity_id
_entity_poly.type
_entity_poly.pdbx_seq_one_letter_code
_entity_poly.pdbx_strand_id
1 'polypeptide(L)' 'MRGRQIAWVRRFNGGFFAVVEVVAGTADGRSRLTMQLWVEPDMISTTA' A
#
# COMPACT_ATOMS: atom_id res chain seq x y z
N MET A 1 -5.28 0.48 -8.73
CA MET A 1 -4.11 -0.42 -8.65
C MET A 1 -4.38 -1.41 -7.52
N ARG A 2 -4.11 -2.71 -7.70
CA ARG A 2 -4.29 -3.69 -6.62
C ARG A 2 -3.01 -3.78 -5.81
N GLY A 3 -3.15 -3.79 -4.49
CA GLY A 3 -2.06 -3.98 -3.53
C GLY A 3 -2.42 -5.07 -2.54
N ARG A 4 -1.41 -5.59 -1.83
CA ARG A 4 -1.59 -6.50 -0.71
C ARG A 4 -1.33 -5.74 0.58
N GLN A 5 -2.35 -5.57 1.40
CA GLN A 5 -2.15 -5.05 2.74
C GLN A 5 -1.40 -6.10 3.57
N ILE A 6 -0.30 -5.70 4.19
CA ILE A 6 0.59 -6.62 4.93
C ILE A 6 0.67 -6.29 6.42
N ALA A 7 0.34 -5.06 6.83
CA ALA A 7 0.33 -4.67 8.24
C ALA A 7 -0.54 -3.44 8.51
N TRP A 8 -0.91 -3.28 9.77
CA TRP A 8 -1.34 -2.01 10.35
C TRP A 8 -0.25 -1.53 11.30
N VAL A 9 0.17 -0.27 11.18
CA VAL A 9 1.19 0.31 12.06
C VAL A 9 0.57 1.44 12.87
N ARG A 10 0.62 1.32 14.20
CA ARG A 10 0.08 2.34 15.12
C ARG A 10 1.01 3.55 15.19
N ARG A 11 0.43 4.74 15.15
CA ARG A 11 1.12 6.02 15.30
C ARG A 11 1.10 6.50 16.75
N PHE A 12 1.98 7.45 17.07
CA PHE A 12 2.04 8.04 18.42
C PHE A 12 0.72 8.73 18.81
N ASN A 13 -0.01 9.30 17.84
CA ASN A 13 -1.30 9.97 18.06
C ASN A 13 -2.48 8.99 18.22
N GLY A 14 -2.22 7.69 18.27
CA GLY A 14 -3.23 6.65 18.42
C GLY A 14 -3.88 6.18 17.11
N GLY A 15 -3.65 6.88 15.99
CA GLY A 15 -4.09 6.46 14.65
C GLY A 15 -3.26 5.32 14.05
N PHE A 16 -3.58 4.91 12.82
CA PHE A 16 -2.89 3.82 12.12
C PHE A 16 -2.50 4.20 10.68
N PHE A 17 -1.39 3.66 10.19
CA PHE A 17 -1.11 3.53 8.76
C PHE A 17 -1.46 2.12 8.31
N ALA A 18 -2.05 1.99 7.12
CA ALA A 18 -2.02 0.75 6.37
C ALA A 18 -0.68 0.64 5.64
N VAL A 19 0.01 -0.49 5.80
CA VAL A 19 1.20 -0.81 5.00
C VAL A 19 0.78 -1.76 3.89
N VAL A 20 0.96 -1.32 2.65
CA VAL A 20 0.52 -2.04 1.45
C VAL A 20 1.71 -2.25 0.52
N GLU A 21 1.88 -3.48 0.06
CA GLU A 21 2.81 -3.79 -1.02
C GLU A 21 2.10 -3.67 -2.37
N VAL A 22 2.73 -2.97 -3.30
CA VAL A 22 2.19 -2.71 -4.62
C VAL A 22 3.26 -2.93 -5.67
N VAL A 23 2.89 -3.58 -6.77
CA VAL A 23 3.80 -3.74 -7.92
C VAL A 23 3.64 -2.53 -8.84
N ALA A 24 4.64 -1.65 -8.83
CA ALA A 24 4.76 -0.56 -9.79
C ALA A 24 5.45 -1.07 -11.07
N GLY A 25 4.98 -0.60 -12.21
CA GLY A 25 5.59 -0.87 -13.51
C GLY A 25 5.81 0.42 -14.27
N THR A 26 6.86 0.47 -15.09
CA THR A 26 7.03 1.56 -16.05
C THR A 26 5.99 1.47 -17.17
N ALA A 27 5.65 2.59 -17.79
CA ALA A 27 4.63 2.64 -18.85
C ALA A 27 4.99 1.78 -20.08
N ASP A 28 6.29 1.59 -20.33
CA ASP A 28 6.81 0.72 -21.40
C ASP A 28 6.84 -0.77 -21.01
N GLY A 29 6.46 -1.12 -19.77
CA GLY A 29 6.37 -2.48 -19.27
C GLY A 29 7.71 -3.18 -18.99
N ARG A 30 8.84 -2.50 -19.15
CA ARG A 30 10.18 -3.12 -19.08
C ARG A 30 10.72 -3.27 -17.67
N SER A 31 10.26 -2.44 -16.75
CA SER A 31 10.70 -2.47 -15.35
C SER A 31 9.52 -2.67 -14.44
N ARG A 32 9.70 -3.53 -13.43
CA ARG A 32 8.74 -3.76 -12.36
C ARG A 32 9.45 -3.76 -11.02
N LEU A 33 8.85 -3.10 -10.04
CA LEU A 33 9.36 -3.04 -8.68
C LEU A 33 8.20 -3.22 -7.70
N THR A 34 8.38 -4.07 -6.70
CA THR A 34 7.49 -4.10 -5.54
C THR A 34 7.87 -2.97 -4.60
N MET A 35 6.94 -2.07 -4.34
CA MET A 35 7.11 -0.92 -3.46
C MET A 35 6.19 -1.05 -2.26
N GLN A 36 6.65 -0.54 -1.13
CA GLN A 36 5.84 -0.40 0.08
C GLN A 36 5.24 1.01 0.13
N LEU A 37 3.93 1.08 0.36
CA LEU A 37 3.18 2.31 0.58
C LEU A 37 2.66 2.32 2.01
N TRP A 38 2.81 3.47 2.67
CA TRP A 38 2.24 3.76 3.97
C TRP A 38 1.15 4.79 3.77
N VAL A 39 -0.10 4.39 3.94
CA VAL A 39 -1.26 5.22 3.59
C VAL A 39 -2.23 5.32 4.75
N GLU A 40 -3.07 6.35 4.72
CA GLU A 40 -4.19 6.47 5.65
C GLU A 40 -5.19 5.32 5.45
N PRO A 41 -5.92 4.90 6.50
CA PRO A 41 -6.84 3.77 6.41
C PRO A 41 -7.96 3.95 5.37
N ASP A 42 -8.40 5.18 5.13
CA ASP A 42 -9.46 5.54 4.18
C ASP A 42 -8.98 5.57 2.72
N MET A 43 -7.67 5.50 2.49
CA MET A 43 -7.07 5.48 1.16
C MET A 43 -7.00 4.08 0.55
N ILE A 44 -7.40 3.05 1.29
CA ILE A 44 -7.50 1.67 0.81
C ILE A 44 -8.95 1.22 0.81
N SER A 45 -9.32 0.41 -0.18
CA SER A 45 -10.60 -0.30 -0.21
C SER A 45 -10.34 -1.79 -0.33
N THR A 46 -11.00 -2.56 0.52
CA THR A 46 -10.95 -4.03 0.49
C THR A 46 -12.24 -4.52 -0.14
N THR A 47 -12.17 -5.07 -1.34
CA THR A 47 -13.31 -5.80 -1.91
C THR A 47 -13.26 -7.22 -1.35
N ALA A 48 -14.38 -7.70 -0.80
CA ALA A 48 -14.54 -9.10 -0.40
C ALA A 48 -14.55 -10.04 -1.60
#